data_AF-A0A6G4EJ16-F1
#
_entry.id   AF-A0A6G4EJ16-F1
#
_cell.length_a   1.000
_cell.length_b   1.000
_cell.length_c   1.000
_cell.angle_alpha   90.00
_cell.angle_beta   90.00
_cell.angle_gamma   90.00
#
_symmetry.space_group_name_H-M   'P 1'
#
loop_
_entity.id
_entity.type
_entity.pdbx_description
1 polymer ?
#
loop_
_entity_poly.entity_id
_entity_poly.type
_entity_poly.pdbx_seq_one_letter_code
_entity_poly.pdbx_strand_id
1 'polypeptide(L)'
;MEQQENVNTNLNLTLKEKFKFFFTSPSKLFQYYRENPKFGILFLITTICAIIYQIIHSNLTKEIVKKQMEKQFEGLDPQALEMTKKTMDTMNNPALKIGSALIGVLIAVFGVALLIFIIFKISKVALSYQQTVTLYLVAGLSTCIGSMFKAIYMLISKKAVGTNAILNPSVKNTLIANIDIFNIWYYVLLGIGIYAMGKTSKKKAIILTIILAILSIGAAVLPFLVGIKK
;
A
#
# COMPACT_ATOMS: atom_id res chain seq x y z
N MET A 1 -3.65 8.55 42.16
CA MET A 1 -3.03 9.75 41.57
C MET A 1 -1.79 9.30 40.81
N GLU A 2 -1.97 8.86 39.58
CA GLU A 2 -0.85 8.47 38.70
C GLU A 2 -0.37 9.71 37.95
N GLN A 3 0.93 9.96 38.05
CA GLN A 3 1.61 11.12 37.49
C GLN A 3 1.31 11.25 36.00
N GLN A 4 0.70 12.38 35.64
CA GLN A 4 0.71 12.89 34.28
C GLN A 4 2.16 13.19 33.91
N GLU A 5 2.80 12.25 33.23
CA GLU A 5 4.07 12.50 32.55
C GLU A 5 3.79 13.54 31.46
N ASN A 6 4.15 14.78 31.78
CA ASN A 6 4.01 15.95 30.95
C ASN A 6 5.03 15.84 29.80
N VAL A 7 4.73 15.05 28.78
CA VAL A 7 5.58 14.90 27.58
C VAL A 7 5.36 16.11 26.66
N ASN A 8 5.75 17.29 27.15
CA ASN A 8 6.14 18.41 26.31
C ASN A 8 7.64 18.26 26.04
N THR A 9 7.98 17.34 25.14
CA THR A 9 9.32 17.31 24.55
C THR A 9 9.18 17.55 23.07
N ASN A 10 9.80 18.63 22.60
CA ASN A 10 10.27 18.79 21.24
C ASN A 10 11.16 17.57 20.90
N LEU A 11 10.52 16.45 20.58
CA LEU A 11 11.16 15.17 20.30
C LEU A 11 11.88 15.30 18.96
N ASN A 12 13.12 15.77 18.95
CA ASN A 12 13.93 15.70 17.74
C ASN A 12 14.49 14.28 17.60
N LEU A 13 13.68 13.37 17.06
CA LEU A 13 14.06 11.97 16.89
C LEU A 13 15.11 11.79 15.79
N THR A 14 16.20 11.12 16.12
CA THR A 14 17.18 10.61 15.16
C THR A 14 16.57 9.49 14.28
N LEU A 15 17.22 9.17 13.16
CA LEU A 15 16.77 8.07 12.28
C LEU A 15 16.72 6.72 13.01
N LYS A 16 17.73 6.44 13.85
CA LYS A 16 17.82 5.22 14.66
C LYS A 16 16.65 5.10 15.63
N GLU A 17 16.27 6.20 16.28
CA GLU A 17 15.13 6.21 17.19
C GLU A 17 13.81 6.05 16.44
N LYS A 18 13.64 6.71 15.29
CA LYS A 18 12.46 6.53 14.44
C LYS A 18 12.27 5.06 14.04
N PHE A 19 13.35 4.42 13.60
CA PHE A 19 13.34 2.99 13.25
C PHE A 19 12.99 2.11 14.46
N LYS A 20 13.64 2.34 15.61
CA LYS A 20 13.33 1.59 16.85
C LYS A 20 11.87 1.76 17.25
N PHE A 21 11.39 3.00 17.30
CA PHE A 21 10.03 3.32 17.74
C PHE A 21 8.97 2.80 16.78
N PHE A 22 9.25 2.69 15.49
CA PHE A 22 8.34 2.07 14.54
C PHE A 22 7.89 0.66 14.99
N PHE A 23 8.80 -0.13 15.58
CA PHE A 23 8.48 -1.47 16.08
C PHE A 23 8.10 -1.48 17.56
N THR A 24 8.81 -0.75 18.41
CA THR A 24 8.67 -0.90 19.88
C THR A 24 7.76 0.14 20.52
N SER A 25 7.58 1.30 19.89
CA SER A 25 6.86 2.44 20.50
C SER A 25 6.16 3.30 19.44
N PRO A 26 5.30 2.71 18.59
CA PRO A 26 4.72 3.40 17.44
C PRO A 26 3.92 4.64 17.84
N SER A 27 3.27 4.65 19.01
CA SER A 27 2.57 5.84 19.53
C SER A 27 3.50 7.05 19.66
N LYS A 28 4.74 6.88 20.14
CA LYS A 28 5.73 7.97 20.25
C LYS A 28 6.16 8.47 18.87
N LEU A 29 6.34 7.54 17.93
CA LEU A 29 6.67 7.89 16.54
C LEU A 29 5.56 8.71 15.88
N PHE A 30 4.31 8.30 16.05
CA PHE A 30 3.16 9.01 15.49
C PHE A 30 2.93 10.36 16.18
N GLN A 31 3.14 10.48 17.49
CA GLN A 31 3.14 11.79 18.16
C GLN A 31 4.18 12.75 17.58
N TYR A 32 5.40 12.27 17.31
CA TYR A 32 6.42 13.07 16.62
C TYR A 32 5.93 13.57 15.25
N TYR A 33 5.38 12.69 14.42
CA TYR A 33 4.88 13.05 13.08
C TYR A 33 3.60 13.90 13.10
N ARG A 34 2.88 13.95 14.21
CA ARG A 34 1.78 14.89 14.40
C ARG A 34 2.27 16.33 14.36
N GLU A 35 3.30 16.62 15.15
CA GLU A 35 3.89 17.96 15.27
C GLU A 35 4.84 18.26 14.09
N ASN A 36 5.40 17.23 13.46
CA ASN A 36 6.32 17.34 12.33
C ASN A 36 5.86 16.50 11.12
N PRO A 37 4.78 16.86 10.41
CA PRO A 37 4.20 16.05 9.34
C PRO A 37 5.01 16.14 8.02
N LYS A 38 6.25 15.65 8.05
CA LYS A 38 7.18 15.62 6.92
C LYS A 38 7.04 14.30 6.17
N PHE A 39 6.31 14.33 5.06
CA PHE A 39 6.04 13.14 4.25
C PHE A 39 7.03 12.93 3.09
N GLY A 40 7.82 13.93 2.69
CA GLY A 40 8.65 13.87 1.49
C GLY A 40 9.62 12.66 1.44
N ILE A 41 10.40 12.46 2.51
CA ILE A 41 11.32 11.30 2.58
C ILE A 41 10.57 9.96 2.66
N LEU A 42 9.43 9.92 3.35
CA LEU A 42 8.60 8.72 3.46
C LEU A 42 7.99 8.33 2.11
N PHE A 43 7.54 9.33 1.35
CA PHE A 43 7.05 9.17 0.00
C PHE A 43 8.15 8.67 -0.94
N LEU A 44 9.36 9.22 -0.85
CA LEU A 44 10.50 8.74 -1.63
C LEU A 44 10.83 7.28 -1.35
N ILE A 45 10.89 6.88 -0.06
CA ILE A 45 11.12 5.48 0.34
C ILE A 45 10.01 4.58 -0.23
N THR A 46 8.75 4.97 -0.05
CA THR A 46 7.59 4.20 -0.55
C THR A 46 7.65 4.02 -2.07
N THR A 47 7.99 5.09 -2.79
CA THR A 47 8.12 5.08 -4.25
C THR A 47 9.24 4.15 -4.71
N ILE A 48 10.41 4.22 -4.08
CA ILE A 48 11.55 3.34 -4.39
C ILE A 48 11.18 1.87 -4.13
N CYS A 49 10.58 1.57 -2.97
CA CYS A 49 10.15 0.20 -2.64
C CYS A 49 9.12 -0.33 -3.65
N ALA A 50 8.14 0.49 -4.03
CA ALA A 50 7.12 0.12 -5.00
C ALA A 50 7.73 -0.18 -6.39
N ILE A 51 8.63 0.69 -6.87
CA ILE A 51 9.30 0.52 -8.17
C ILE A 51 10.17 -0.74 -8.17
N ILE A 52 11.00 -0.95 -7.13
CA ILE A 52 11.86 -2.14 -7.03
C ILE A 52 11.01 -3.41 -7.06
N TYR A 53 9.97 -3.48 -6.22
CA TYR A 53 9.08 -4.63 -6.18
C TYR A 53 8.41 -4.87 -7.55
N GLN A 54 7.88 -3.82 -8.17
CA GLN A 54 7.17 -3.90 -9.45
C GLN A 54 8.08 -4.37 -10.59
N ILE A 55 9.32 -3.87 -10.67
CA ILE A 55 10.28 -4.27 -11.70
C ILE A 55 10.61 -5.76 -11.56
N ILE A 56 10.93 -6.22 -10.35
CA ILE A 56 11.28 -7.63 -10.10
C ILE A 56 10.08 -8.54 -10.40
N HIS A 57 8.91 -8.18 -9.87
CA HIS A 57 7.68 -8.96 -10.05
C HIS A 57 7.27 -9.04 -11.51
N SER A 58 7.27 -7.91 -12.23
CA SER A 58 6.92 -7.85 -13.66
C SER A 58 7.86 -8.70 -14.51
N ASN A 59 9.16 -8.66 -14.25
CA ASN A 59 10.12 -9.45 -15.01
C ASN A 59 9.90 -10.96 -14.82
N LEU A 60 9.61 -11.40 -13.60
CA LEU A 60 9.37 -12.81 -13.30
C LEU A 60 7.99 -13.32 -13.72
N THR A 61 7.01 -12.42 -13.88
CA THR A 61 5.63 -12.78 -14.29
C THR A 61 5.33 -12.53 -15.75
N LYS A 62 6.24 -11.90 -16.51
CA LYS A 62 6.02 -11.50 -17.91
C LYS A 62 5.45 -12.62 -18.78
N GLU A 63 6.09 -13.78 -18.80
CA GLU A 63 5.66 -14.92 -19.62
C GLU A 63 4.35 -15.55 -19.11
N ILE A 64 4.13 -15.53 -17.80
CA ILE A 64 2.88 -16.01 -17.19
C ILE A 64 1.71 -15.12 -17.62
N VAL A 65 1.88 -13.80 -17.51
CA VAL A 65 0.89 -12.81 -17.92
C VAL A 65 0.62 -12.89 -19.41
N LYS A 66 1.68 -12.99 -20.24
CA LYS A 66 1.55 -13.13 -21.69
C LYS A 66 0.73 -14.36 -22.06
N LYS A 67 1.06 -15.54 -21.52
CA LYS A 67 0.32 -16.79 -21.78
C LYS A 67 -1.12 -16.72 -21.31
N GLN A 68 -1.36 -16.11 -20.14
CA GLN A 68 -2.72 -15.96 -19.61
C GLN A 68 -3.55 -15.05 -20.52
N MET A 69 -2.97 -13.94 -21.00
CA MET A 69 -3.63 -13.07 -21.95
C MET A 69 -3.91 -13.80 -23.25
N GLU A 70 -2.92 -14.45 -23.86
CA GLU A 70 -3.11 -15.24 -25.10
C GLU A 70 -4.29 -16.21 -24.95
N LYS A 71 -4.38 -16.97 -23.85
CA LYS A 71 -5.53 -17.83 -23.54
C LYS A 71 -6.85 -17.10 -23.37
N GLN A 72 -6.86 -15.90 -22.79
CA GLN A 72 -8.08 -15.11 -22.65
C GLN A 72 -8.57 -14.57 -24.00
N PHE A 73 -7.66 -14.37 -24.97
CA PHE A 73 -7.99 -13.87 -26.30
C PHE A 73 -8.00 -14.97 -27.38
N GLU A 74 -7.78 -16.25 -27.00
CA GLU A 74 -7.93 -17.40 -27.88
C GLU A 74 -9.39 -17.49 -28.37
N GLY A 75 -9.58 -17.48 -29.69
CA GLY A 75 -10.90 -17.52 -30.32
C GLY A 75 -11.56 -16.15 -30.58
N LEU A 76 -10.90 -15.04 -30.24
CA LEU A 76 -11.33 -13.70 -30.66
C LEU A 76 -10.79 -13.34 -32.06
N ASP A 77 -11.41 -12.33 -32.68
CA ASP A 77 -11.06 -11.82 -34.00
C ASP A 77 -9.54 -11.53 -34.14
N PRO A 78 -8.88 -11.92 -35.26
CA PRO A 78 -7.45 -11.70 -35.46
C PRO A 78 -6.98 -10.26 -35.27
N GLN A 79 -7.82 -9.25 -35.58
CA GLN A 79 -7.46 -7.85 -35.34
C GLN A 79 -7.43 -7.51 -33.85
N ALA A 80 -8.33 -8.09 -33.05
CA ALA A 80 -8.32 -7.94 -31.58
C ALA A 80 -7.06 -8.57 -30.96
N LEU A 81 -6.63 -9.71 -31.49
CA LEU A 81 -5.39 -10.37 -31.05
C LEU A 81 -4.14 -9.53 -31.40
N GLU A 82 -4.08 -8.97 -32.60
CA GLU A 82 -2.97 -8.12 -33.04
C GLU A 82 -2.90 -6.80 -32.25
N MET A 83 -4.06 -6.14 -32.03
CA MET A 83 -4.14 -4.94 -31.20
C MET A 83 -3.73 -5.21 -29.75
N THR A 84 -4.08 -6.39 -29.22
CA THR A 84 -3.68 -6.81 -27.87
C THR A 84 -2.17 -7.02 -27.77
N LYS A 85 -1.54 -7.66 -28.77
CA LYS A 85 -0.08 -7.82 -28.83
C LYS A 85 0.64 -6.47 -28.90
N LYS A 86 0.18 -5.56 -29.75
CA LYS A 86 0.75 -4.21 -29.89
C LYS A 86 0.62 -3.39 -28.61
N THR A 87 -0.51 -3.51 -27.91
CA THR A 87 -0.72 -2.90 -26.59
C THR A 87 0.25 -3.49 -25.56
N MET A 88 0.43 -4.81 -25.53
CA MET A 88 1.40 -5.47 -24.64
C MET A 88 2.83 -5.03 -24.89
N ASP A 89 3.26 -4.93 -26.15
CA ASP A 89 4.62 -4.49 -26.48
C ASP A 89 4.85 -3.03 -26.05
N THR A 90 3.83 -2.19 -26.25
CA THR A 90 3.83 -0.79 -25.80
C THR A 90 3.90 -0.70 -24.27
N MET A 91 3.06 -1.46 -23.55
CA MET A 91 3.08 -1.53 -22.09
C MET A 91 4.36 -2.18 -21.55
N ASN A 92 5.08 -2.95 -22.36
CA ASN A 92 6.36 -3.55 -22.01
C ASN A 92 7.56 -2.61 -22.20
N ASN A 93 7.37 -1.46 -22.84
CA ASN A 93 8.40 -0.44 -22.97
C ASN A 93 8.90 0.02 -21.57
N PRO A 94 10.22 -0.05 -21.29
CA PRO A 94 10.78 0.31 -19.99
C PRO A 94 10.45 1.73 -19.53
N ALA A 95 10.48 2.72 -20.44
CA ALA A 95 10.20 4.11 -20.11
C ALA A 95 8.73 4.32 -19.71
N LEU A 96 7.80 3.71 -20.46
CA LEU A 96 6.37 3.75 -20.13
C LEU A 96 6.07 3.01 -18.82
N LYS A 97 6.74 1.89 -18.55
CA LYS A 97 6.60 1.17 -17.28
C LYS A 97 7.02 2.02 -16.09
N ILE A 98 8.17 2.67 -16.16
CA ILE A 98 8.66 3.53 -15.07
C ILE A 98 7.74 4.74 -14.91
N GLY A 99 7.37 5.41 -16.01
CA GLY A 99 6.47 6.56 -15.97
C GLY A 99 5.09 6.23 -15.39
N SER A 100 4.47 5.14 -15.85
CA SER A 100 3.17 4.70 -15.34
C SER A 100 3.24 4.22 -13.88
N ALA A 101 4.34 3.59 -13.45
CA ALA A 101 4.54 3.22 -12.05
C ALA A 101 4.63 4.46 -11.15
N LEU A 102 5.37 5.49 -11.55
CA LEU A 102 5.48 6.74 -10.79
C LEU A 102 4.13 7.45 -10.65
N ILE A 103 3.40 7.59 -11.76
CA ILE A 103 2.04 8.16 -11.76
C ILE A 103 1.11 7.32 -10.89
N GLY A 104 1.19 5.99 -11.00
CA GLY A 104 0.41 5.05 -10.20
C GLY A 104 0.67 5.22 -8.70
N VAL A 105 1.92 5.34 -8.27
CA VAL A 105 2.28 5.57 -6.86
C VAL A 105 1.78 6.93 -6.37
N LEU A 106 1.91 7.99 -7.18
CA LEU A 106 1.37 9.31 -6.85
C LEU A 106 -0.14 9.25 -6.60
N ILE A 107 -0.88 8.70 -7.56
CA ILE A 107 -2.35 8.56 -7.46
C ILE A 107 -2.72 7.68 -6.28
N ALA A 108 -2.02 6.56 -6.07
CA ALA A 108 -2.30 5.65 -4.96
C ALA A 108 -2.08 6.34 -3.61
N VAL A 109 -0.94 6.99 -3.39
CA VAL A 109 -0.63 7.62 -2.09
C VAL A 109 -1.57 8.78 -1.81
N PHE A 110 -1.67 9.74 -2.73
CA PHE A 110 -2.45 10.97 -2.49
C PHE A 110 -3.95 10.72 -2.62
N GLY A 111 -4.37 9.88 -3.56
CA GLY A 111 -5.78 9.48 -3.71
C GLY A 111 -6.29 8.71 -2.48
N VAL A 112 -5.55 7.71 -2.00
CA VAL A 112 -5.96 6.96 -0.79
C VAL A 112 -5.91 7.86 0.45
N ALA A 113 -4.88 8.69 0.61
CA ALA A 113 -4.82 9.65 1.72
C ALA A 113 -5.99 10.65 1.68
N LEU A 114 -6.46 11.04 0.50
CA LEU A 114 -7.63 11.91 0.35
C LEU A 114 -8.91 11.22 0.81
N LEU A 115 -9.12 9.95 0.44
CA LEU A 115 -10.25 9.15 0.93
C LEU A 115 -10.22 9.01 2.46
N ILE A 116 -9.05 8.69 3.03
CA ILE A 116 -8.86 8.62 4.49
C ILE A 116 -9.17 9.98 5.13
N PHE A 117 -8.70 11.07 4.53
CA PHE A 117 -8.93 12.42 5.04
C PHE A 117 -10.41 12.79 5.05
N ILE A 118 -11.16 12.44 4.01
CA ILE A 118 -12.63 12.63 3.95
C ILE A 118 -13.30 11.86 5.10
N ILE A 119 -12.93 10.59 5.31
CA ILE A 119 -13.46 9.77 6.41
C ILE A 119 -13.15 10.41 7.76
N PHE A 120 -11.93 10.95 7.95
CA PHE A 120 -11.55 11.68 9.16
C PHE A 120 -12.38 12.96 9.36
N LYS A 121 -12.72 13.70 8.29
CA LYS A 121 -13.58 14.89 8.40
C LYS A 121 -15.01 14.53 8.80
N ILE A 122 -15.61 13.53 8.16
CA ILE A 122 -16.95 13.02 8.51
C ILE A 122 -16.95 12.57 9.98
N SER A 123 -15.88 11.88 10.38
CA SER A 123 -15.73 11.36 11.73
C SER A 123 -15.26 12.39 12.73
N LYS A 124 -15.05 13.67 12.38
CA LYS A 124 -14.54 14.71 13.29
C LYS A 124 -13.19 14.32 13.96
N VAL A 125 -12.24 13.82 13.18
CA VAL A 125 -10.84 13.61 13.59
C VAL A 125 -10.03 14.83 13.14
N ALA A 126 -9.34 15.46 14.09
CA ALA A 126 -8.62 16.72 13.88
C ALA A 126 -7.23 16.51 13.25
N LEU A 127 -7.20 15.97 12.03
CA LEU A 127 -6.01 15.87 11.20
C LEU A 127 -6.11 16.77 9.97
N SER A 128 -4.99 17.37 9.59
CA SER A 128 -4.82 18.02 8.29
C SER A 128 -4.60 16.96 7.20
N TYR A 129 -4.73 17.36 5.93
CA TYR A 129 -4.45 16.46 4.81
C TYR A 129 -2.99 16.02 4.80
N GLN A 130 -2.06 16.95 5.04
CA GLN A 130 -0.63 16.67 5.18
C GLN A 130 -0.34 15.65 6.30
N GLN A 131 -0.98 15.79 7.45
CA GLN A 131 -0.86 14.81 8.54
C GLN A 131 -1.46 13.46 8.16
N THR A 132 -2.53 13.43 7.35
CA THR A 132 -3.14 12.19 6.86
C THR A 132 -2.23 11.46 5.88
N VAL A 133 -1.62 12.18 4.94
CA VAL A 133 -0.59 11.63 4.02
C VAL A 133 0.59 11.09 4.83
N THR A 134 1.07 11.83 5.82
CA THR A 134 2.17 11.39 6.69
C THR A 134 1.78 10.13 7.46
N LEU A 135 0.60 10.09 8.08
CA LEU A 135 0.07 8.93 8.81
C LEU A 135 0.03 7.69 7.90
N TYR A 136 -0.51 7.85 6.70
CA TYR A 136 -0.62 6.77 5.71
C TYR A 136 0.76 6.23 5.33
N LEU A 137 1.72 7.11 5.04
CA LEU A 137 3.07 6.72 4.64
C LEU A 137 3.89 6.12 5.79
N VAL A 138 3.76 6.63 7.01
CA VAL A 138 4.43 6.05 8.19
C VAL A 138 3.91 4.63 8.43
N ALA A 139 2.58 4.43 8.46
CA ALA A 139 2.02 3.08 8.58
C ALA A 139 2.45 2.18 7.40
N GLY A 140 2.47 2.75 6.18
CA GLY A 140 2.87 2.09 4.93
C GLY A 140 4.33 1.63 4.88
N LEU A 141 5.21 2.10 5.78
CA LEU A 141 6.55 1.53 5.88
C LEU A 141 6.52 0.02 6.17
N SER A 142 5.49 -0.48 6.85
CA SER A 142 5.31 -1.91 7.08
C SER A 142 5.19 -2.67 5.75
N THR A 143 4.34 -2.19 4.84
CA THR A 143 4.11 -2.85 3.55
C THR A 143 5.32 -2.68 2.63
N CYS A 144 6.07 -1.59 2.76
CA CYS A 144 7.37 -1.42 2.09
C CYS A 144 8.35 -2.52 2.51
N ILE A 145 8.50 -2.76 3.82
CA ILE A 145 9.35 -3.83 4.35
C ILE A 145 8.91 -5.19 3.80
N GLY A 146 7.61 -5.51 3.87
CA GLY A 146 7.08 -6.75 3.33
C GLY A 146 7.32 -6.94 1.83
N SER A 147 7.21 -5.87 1.06
CA SER A 147 7.50 -5.87 -0.38
C SER A 147 8.98 -6.13 -0.64
N MET A 148 9.88 -5.57 0.16
CA MET A 148 11.32 -5.83 0.04
C MET A 148 11.68 -7.28 0.40
N PHE A 149 11.07 -7.87 1.44
CA PHE A 149 11.24 -9.30 1.74
C PHE A 149 10.79 -10.18 0.57
N LYS A 150 9.62 -9.91 -0.01
CA LYS A 150 9.11 -10.63 -1.19
C LYS A 150 10.05 -10.45 -2.39
N ALA A 151 10.54 -9.23 -2.63
CA ALA A 151 11.47 -8.93 -3.72
C ALA A 151 12.79 -9.71 -3.58
N ILE A 152 13.38 -9.72 -2.39
CA ILE A 152 14.60 -10.50 -2.09
C ILE A 152 14.35 -11.99 -2.32
N TYR A 153 13.25 -12.52 -1.79
CA TYR A 153 12.86 -13.92 -2.00
C TYR A 153 12.72 -14.25 -3.50
N MET A 154 12.07 -13.39 -4.28
CA MET A 154 11.91 -13.55 -5.73
C MET A 154 13.25 -13.55 -6.47
N LEU A 155 14.21 -12.71 -6.06
CA LEU A 155 15.54 -12.64 -6.65
C LEU A 155 16.37 -13.91 -6.38
N ILE A 156 16.26 -14.48 -5.18
CA ILE A 156 16.98 -15.70 -4.78
C ILE A 156 16.33 -16.93 -5.42
N SER A 157 15.02 -17.09 -5.27
CA SER A 157 14.29 -18.28 -5.72
C SER A 157 14.03 -18.33 -7.22
N LYS A 158 14.16 -17.18 -7.91
CA LYS A 158 13.72 -16.97 -9.31
C LYS A 158 12.24 -17.29 -9.56
N LYS A 159 11.42 -17.30 -8.49
CA LYS A 159 9.99 -17.58 -8.55
C LYS A 159 9.20 -16.36 -8.14
N ALA A 160 8.24 -15.94 -8.96
CA ALA A 160 7.33 -14.86 -8.62
C ALA A 160 6.39 -15.24 -7.46
N VAL A 161 6.15 -14.30 -6.55
CA VAL A 161 5.16 -14.43 -5.47
C VAL A 161 3.77 -14.02 -5.98
N GLY A 162 2.73 -14.71 -5.52
CA GLY A 162 1.34 -14.34 -5.81
C GLY A 162 0.83 -14.71 -7.20
N THR A 163 1.55 -15.56 -7.95
CA THR A 163 1.17 -15.98 -9.32
C THR A 163 -0.19 -16.68 -9.40
N ASN A 164 -0.64 -17.34 -8.33
CA ASN A 164 -1.95 -17.98 -8.30
C ASN A 164 -3.12 -17.00 -8.50
N ALA A 165 -2.99 -15.74 -8.05
CA ALA A 165 -4.02 -14.73 -8.29
C ALA A 165 -4.08 -14.30 -9.77
N ILE A 166 -2.98 -14.45 -10.51
CA ILE A 166 -2.91 -14.20 -11.96
C ILE A 166 -3.46 -15.40 -12.74
N LEU A 167 -3.01 -16.60 -12.38
CA LEU A 167 -3.36 -17.85 -13.09
C LEU A 167 -4.82 -18.27 -12.86
N ASN A 168 -5.32 -18.08 -11.63
CA ASN A 168 -6.67 -18.46 -11.24
C ASN A 168 -7.36 -17.28 -10.54
N PRO A 169 -7.77 -16.23 -11.29
CA PRO A 169 -8.37 -15.04 -10.70
C PRO A 169 -9.66 -15.38 -9.94
N SER A 170 -9.69 -15.14 -8.63
CA SER A 170 -10.87 -15.32 -7.79
C SER A 170 -10.77 -14.44 -6.56
N VAL A 171 -11.91 -14.16 -5.91
CA VAL A 171 -11.95 -13.47 -4.60
C VAL A 171 -10.98 -14.13 -3.61
N LYS A 172 -11.03 -15.46 -3.50
CA LYS A 172 -10.15 -16.25 -2.61
C LYS A 172 -8.67 -16.00 -2.90
N ASN A 173 -8.24 -16.16 -4.15
CA ASN A 173 -6.82 -16.05 -4.50
C ASN A 173 -6.32 -14.61 -4.39
N THR A 174 -7.17 -13.62 -4.68
CA THR A 174 -6.85 -12.20 -4.45
C THR A 174 -6.69 -11.89 -2.97
N LEU A 175 -7.57 -12.40 -2.10
CA LEU A 175 -7.43 -12.20 -0.66
C LEU A 175 -6.15 -12.85 -0.12
N ILE A 176 -5.85 -14.09 -0.52
CA ILE A 176 -4.61 -14.78 -0.10
C ILE A 176 -3.36 -14.01 -0.53
N ALA A 177 -3.37 -13.40 -1.72
CA ALA A 177 -2.24 -12.60 -2.20
C ALA A 177 -2.03 -11.28 -1.40
N ASN A 178 -3.09 -10.78 -0.76
CA ASN A 178 -3.09 -9.51 -0.04
C ASN A 178 -3.05 -9.64 1.49
N ILE A 179 -3.22 -10.85 2.05
CA ILE A 179 -3.15 -11.07 3.49
C ILE A 179 -1.76 -11.58 3.86
N ASP A 180 -0.97 -10.72 4.48
CA ASP A 180 0.30 -11.09 5.10
C ASP A 180 0.54 -10.32 6.40
N ILE A 181 1.56 -10.73 7.15
CA ILE A 181 1.89 -10.14 8.45
C ILE A 181 2.21 -8.64 8.38
N PHE A 182 2.75 -8.15 7.26
CA PHE A 182 3.10 -6.75 7.08
C PHE A 182 1.86 -5.89 6.80
N ASN A 183 0.88 -6.42 6.05
CA ASN A 183 -0.42 -5.79 5.87
C ASN A 183 -1.24 -5.78 7.16
N ILE A 184 -1.18 -6.84 7.97
CA ILE A 184 -1.81 -6.85 9.31
C ILE A 184 -1.16 -5.77 10.18
N TRP A 185 0.18 -5.71 10.21
CA TRP A 185 0.91 -4.71 10.98
C TRP A 185 0.64 -3.27 10.50
N TYR A 186 0.46 -3.07 9.19
CA TYR A 186 0.02 -1.79 8.63
C TYR A 186 -1.28 -1.29 9.28
N TYR A 187 -2.30 -2.14 9.41
CA TYR A 187 -3.55 -1.74 10.05
C TYR A 187 -3.40 -1.47 11.55
N VAL A 188 -2.57 -2.25 12.24
CA VAL A 188 -2.24 -1.99 13.65
C VAL A 188 -1.61 -0.60 13.80
N LEU A 189 -0.60 -0.29 12.98
CA LEU A 189 0.05 1.03 12.97
C LEU A 189 -0.92 2.14 12.58
N LEU A 190 -1.81 1.90 11.62
CA LEU A 190 -2.83 2.87 11.20
C LEU A 190 -3.72 3.25 12.38
N GLY A 191 -4.21 2.27 13.15
CA GLY A 191 -5.03 2.53 14.33
C GLY A 191 -4.28 3.26 15.44
N ILE A 192 -3.03 2.87 15.71
CA ILE A 192 -2.16 3.57 16.66
C ILE A 192 -1.93 5.02 16.20
N GLY A 193 -1.68 5.24 14.91
CA GLY A 193 -1.50 6.55 14.32
C GLY A 193 -2.75 7.42 14.41
N ILE A 194 -3.94 6.87 14.14
CA ILE A 194 -5.21 7.58 14.29
C ILE A 194 -5.42 8.01 15.74
N TYR A 195 -5.13 7.13 16.70
CA TYR A 195 -5.23 7.45 18.13
C TYR A 195 -4.25 8.56 18.52
N ALA A 196 -2.96 8.38 18.23
CA ALA A 196 -1.88 9.27 18.64
C ALA A 196 -1.87 10.62 17.90
N MET A 197 -1.93 10.61 16.56
CA MET A 197 -1.97 11.82 15.75
C MET A 197 -3.34 12.48 15.74
N GLY A 198 -4.43 11.72 15.88
CA GLY A 198 -5.79 12.28 15.85
C GLY A 198 -6.25 12.87 17.18
N LYS A 199 -5.56 12.61 18.31
CA LYS A 199 -6.00 12.98 19.68
C LYS A 199 -7.44 12.48 19.91
N THR A 200 -7.74 11.27 19.46
CA THR A 200 -9.08 10.69 19.55
C THR A 200 -9.13 9.52 20.52
N SER A 201 -10.32 9.01 20.82
CA SER A 201 -10.46 7.86 21.72
C SER A 201 -9.97 6.57 21.05
N LYS A 202 -9.43 5.64 21.84
CA LYS A 202 -8.99 4.32 21.34
C LYS A 202 -10.11 3.60 20.58
N LYS A 203 -11.34 3.62 21.12
CA LYS A 203 -12.53 3.03 20.50
C LYS A 203 -12.77 3.58 19.10
N LYS A 204 -12.72 4.91 18.94
CA LYS A 204 -12.93 5.55 17.64
C LYS A 204 -11.82 5.20 16.66
N ALA A 205 -10.56 5.19 17.10
CA ALA A 205 -9.43 4.82 16.26
C ALA A 205 -9.54 3.37 15.74
N ILE A 206 -9.95 2.43 16.60
CA ILE A 206 -10.20 1.04 16.22
C ILE A 206 -11.30 0.94 15.16
N ILE A 207 -12.46 1.59 15.39
CA ILE A 207 -13.58 1.57 14.44
C ILE A 207 -13.16 2.11 13.08
N LEU A 208 -12.44 3.25 13.05
CA LEU A 208 -11.96 3.84 11.81
C LEU A 208 -10.96 2.93 11.09
N THR A 209 -10.09 2.25 11.83
CA THR A 209 -9.14 1.28 11.25
C THR A 209 -9.87 0.11 10.61
N ILE A 210 -10.90 -0.42 11.27
CA ILE A 210 -11.72 -1.52 10.72
C ILE A 210 -12.44 -1.07 9.45
N ILE A 211 -13.03 0.13 9.44
CA ILE A 211 -13.68 0.70 8.24
C ILE A 211 -12.68 0.79 7.09
N LEU A 212 -11.48 1.35 7.35
CA LEU A 212 -10.44 1.49 6.33
C LEU A 212 -9.93 0.12 5.81
N ALA A 213 -9.80 -0.87 6.69
CA ALA A 213 -9.44 -2.23 6.29
C ALA A 213 -10.51 -2.87 5.41
N ILE A 214 -11.79 -2.75 5.78
CA ILE A 214 -12.91 -3.24 4.96
C ILE A 214 -12.95 -2.56 3.60
N LEU A 215 -12.76 -1.24 3.54
CA LEU A 215 -12.72 -0.51 2.27
C LEU A 215 -11.54 -0.94 1.39
N SER A 216 -10.37 -1.15 1.96
CA SER A 216 -9.19 -1.61 1.23
C SER A 216 -9.38 -3.03 0.68
N ILE A 217 -9.88 -3.95 1.50
CA ILE A 217 -10.19 -5.33 1.08
C ILE A 217 -11.31 -5.32 0.02
N GLY A 218 -12.35 -4.52 0.24
CA GLY A 218 -13.46 -4.33 -0.70
C GLY A 218 -12.99 -3.83 -2.06
N ALA A 219 -12.12 -2.82 -2.10
CA ALA A 219 -11.52 -2.31 -3.33
C ALA A 219 -10.72 -3.40 -4.08
N ALA A 220 -9.99 -4.26 -3.35
CA ALA A 220 -9.23 -5.35 -3.96
C ALA A 220 -10.11 -6.42 -4.61
N VAL A 221 -11.31 -6.67 -4.08
CA VAL A 221 -12.23 -7.70 -4.60
C VAL A 221 -13.35 -7.15 -5.49
N LEU A 222 -13.49 -5.82 -5.57
CA LEU A 222 -14.51 -5.12 -6.35
C LEU A 222 -14.62 -5.61 -7.81
N PRO A 223 -13.52 -5.87 -8.55
CA PRO A 223 -13.63 -6.35 -9.94
C PRO A 223 -14.42 -7.66 -10.09
N PHE A 224 -14.41 -8.52 -9.07
CA PHE A 224 -15.17 -9.77 -9.06
C PHE A 224 -16.65 -9.55 -8.69
N LEU A 225 -16.93 -8.55 -7.86
CA LEU A 225 -18.29 -8.24 -7.38
C LEU A 225 -19.13 -7.48 -8.41
N VAL A 226 -18.50 -6.57 -9.15
CA VAL A 226 -19.17 -5.75 -10.18
C VAL A 226 -19.42 -6.55 -11.47
N GLY A 227 -19.01 -7.82 -11.51
CA GLY A 227 -19.23 -8.66 -12.68
C GLY A 227 -18.55 -8.08 -13.91
N ILE A 228 -17.35 -7.49 -13.76
CA ILE A 228 -16.46 -7.28 -14.89
C ILE A 228 -16.05 -8.68 -15.35
N LYS A 229 -16.94 -9.32 -16.10
CA LYS A 229 -16.67 -10.55 -16.83
C LYS A 229 -15.53 -10.20 -17.77
N LYS A 230 -14.35 -10.72 -17.43
CA LYS A 230 -13.24 -10.77 -18.37
C LYS A 230 -13.56 -11.75 -19.48
#